data_AF-A0A485C4X7-F1
#
_entry.id   AF-A0A485C4X7-F1
#
_cell.length_a   1.000
_cell.length_b   1.000
_cell.length_c   1.000
_cell.angle_alpha   90.00
_cell.angle_beta   90.00
_cell.angle_gamma   90.00
#
_symmetry.space_group_name_H-M   'P 1'
#
loop_
_entity.id
_entity.type
_entity.pdbx_description
1 polymer ?
#
loop_
_entity_poly.entity_id
_entity_poly.type
_entity_poly.pdbx_seq_one_letter_code
_entity_poly.pdbx_strand_id
1 'polypeptide(L)'
;MRALVIKPTLTGSLDKVREQVAAAHALGLTAVISSSIESSLGLTQLARIAAWLTPQTLPGLDTLALMRAQLIRPWPDSPLPCLNSDELEPLL
;
A
#
# COMPACT_ATOMS: atom_id res chain seq x y z
N MET A 1 -18.63 9.78 -10.01
CA MET A 1 -17.20 9.40 -10.07
C MET A 1 -17.11 7.90 -10.36
N ARG A 2 -16.27 7.47 -11.30
CA ARG A 2 -16.00 6.04 -11.55
C ARG A 2 -14.51 5.79 -11.28
N ALA A 3 -14.20 4.75 -10.53
CA ALA A 3 -12.84 4.46 -10.08
C ALA A 3 -12.51 2.97 -10.22
N LEU A 4 -11.24 2.66 -10.41
CA LEU A 4 -10.68 1.33 -10.26
C LEU A 4 -9.88 1.28 -8.95
N VAL A 5 -10.27 0.38 -8.05
CA VAL A 5 -9.52 0.12 -6.81
C VAL A 5 -8.51 -1.00 -7.08
N ILE A 6 -7.22 -0.68 -6.95
CA ILE A 6 -6.12 -1.61 -7.19
C ILE A 6 -5.53 -1.97 -5.84
N LYS A 7 -5.51 -3.27 -5.53
CA LYS A 7 -4.94 -3.84 -4.31
C LYS A 7 -3.67 -4.63 -4.67
N PRO A 8 -2.46 -4.02 -4.62
CA PRO A 8 -1.25 -4.62 -5.18
C PRO A 8 -0.95 -6.05 -4.74
N THR A 9 -1.14 -6.35 -3.45
CA THR A 9 -0.97 -7.71 -2.89
C THR A 9 -1.86 -8.76 -3.57
N LEU A 10 -3.05 -8.37 -4.04
CA LEU A 10 -3.98 -9.23 -4.76
C LEU A 10 -3.85 -9.13 -6.29
N THR A 11 -3.11 -8.14 -6.79
CA THR A 11 -2.91 -7.88 -8.23
C THR A 11 -1.70 -8.64 -8.78
N GLY A 12 -0.56 -8.58 -8.09
CA GLY A 12 0.71 -9.16 -8.51
C GLY A 12 1.87 -8.15 -8.53
N SER A 13 2.71 -8.23 -9.57
CA SER A 13 3.93 -7.41 -9.68
C SER A 13 3.66 -5.90 -9.75
N LEU A 14 4.67 -5.10 -9.40
CA LEU A 14 4.63 -3.65 -9.52
C LEU A 14 4.38 -3.18 -10.96
N ASP A 15 4.94 -3.88 -11.95
CA ASP A 15 4.69 -3.58 -13.36
C ASP A 15 3.21 -3.75 -13.73
N LYS A 16 2.59 -4.85 -13.28
CA LYS A 16 1.17 -5.10 -13.51
C LYS A 16 0.28 -4.05 -12.81
N VAL A 17 0.66 -3.61 -11.61
CA VAL A 17 -0.01 -2.50 -10.92
C VAL A 17 0.08 -1.22 -11.75
N ARG A 18 1.27 -0.91 -12.28
CA ARG A 18 1.51 0.28 -13.11
C ARG A 18 0.72 0.24 -14.43
N GLU A 19 0.63 -0.93 -15.06
CA GLU A 19 -0.20 -1.16 -16.24
C GLU A 19 -1.69 -0.92 -15.94
N GLN A 20 -2.21 -1.41 -14.81
CA GLN A 20 -3.60 -1.19 -14.42
C GLN A 20 -3.90 0.28 -14.11
N VAL A 21 -2.98 1.00 -13.48
CA VAL A 21 -3.10 2.45 -13.26
C VAL A 21 -3.16 3.19 -14.61
N ALA A 22 -2.25 2.88 -15.53
CA ALA A 22 -2.22 3.50 -16.85
C ALA A 22 -3.51 3.22 -17.64
N ALA A 23 -4.00 1.98 -17.61
CA ALA A 23 -5.25 1.60 -18.26
C ALA A 23 -6.46 2.33 -17.68
N ALA A 24 -6.53 2.48 -16.35
CA ALA A 24 -7.60 3.24 -15.70
C ALA A 24 -7.58 4.71 -16.14
N HIS A 25 -6.41 5.36 -16.12
CA HIS A 25 -6.28 6.76 -16.56
C HIS A 25 -6.63 6.95 -18.04
N ALA A 26 -6.22 6.03 -18.92
CA ALA A 26 -6.57 6.07 -20.34
C ALA A 26 -8.09 5.99 -20.59
N LEU A 27 -8.83 5.33 -19.70
CA LEU A 27 -10.29 5.24 -19.73
C LEU A 27 -10.99 6.39 -18.98
N GLY A 28 -10.24 7.39 -18.48
CA GLY A 28 -10.77 8.48 -17.67
C GLY A 28 -11.27 8.06 -16.29
N LEU A 29 -10.83 6.91 -15.78
CA LEU A 29 -11.13 6.43 -14.43
C LEU A 29 -10.08 6.93 -13.43
N THR A 30 -10.53 7.21 -12.21
CA THR A 30 -9.61 7.41 -11.08
C THR A 30 -9.03 6.06 -10.67
N ALA A 31 -7.71 5.91 -10.65
CA ALA A 31 -7.05 4.77 -10.05
C ALA A 31 -6.78 5.04 -8.56
N VAL A 32 -7.20 4.11 -7.69
CA VAL A 32 -6.96 4.19 -6.24
C VAL A 32 -6.09 3.01 -5.82
N ILE A 33 -4.87 3.28 -5.34
CA ILE A 33 -4.06 2.27 -4.65
C ILE A 33 -4.69 2.03 -3.28
N SER A 34 -4.95 0.76 -2.95
CA SER A 34 -5.68 0.36 -1.74
C SER A 34 -4.97 -0.77 -1.02
N SER A 35 -5.11 -0.76 0.30
CA SER A 35 -4.59 -1.81 1.17
C SER A 35 -5.39 -3.12 1.08
N SER A 36 -4.67 -4.22 1.31
CA SER A 36 -5.17 -5.57 1.60
C SER A 36 -4.86 -6.00 3.04
N ILE A 37 -4.73 -5.04 3.97
CA ILE A 37 -4.33 -5.26 5.37
C ILE A 37 -2.86 -5.71 5.47
N GLU A 38 -1.97 -5.07 4.73
CA GLU A 38 -0.53 -5.25 4.85
C GLU A 38 0.01 -4.73 6.19
N SER A 39 1.19 -5.20 6.60
CA SER A 39 1.95 -4.60 7.71
C SER A 39 2.40 -3.17 7.37
N SER A 40 2.91 -2.44 8.36
CA SER A 40 3.43 -1.07 8.16
C SER A 40 4.52 -1.00 7.06
N LEU A 41 5.36 -2.03 6.91
CA LEU A 41 6.32 -2.11 5.82
C LEU A 41 5.64 -2.10 4.45
N GLY A 42 4.59 -2.92 4.26
CA GLY A 42 3.82 -2.93 3.02
C GLY A 42 3.04 -1.64 2.81
N LEU A 43 2.37 -1.13 3.85
CA LEU A 43 1.60 0.12 3.78
C LEU A 43 2.46 1.32 3.36
N THR A 44 3.67 1.47 3.91
CA THR A 44 4.59 2.54 3.49
C THR A 44 5.08 2.37 2.05
N GLN A 45 5.21 1.15 1.54
CA GLN A 45 5.46 0.91 0.11
C GLN A 45 4.26 1.32 -0.74
N LEU A 46 3.04 0.97 -0.32
CA LEU A 46 1.81 1.38 -0.99
C LEU A 46 1.63 2.90 -1.02
N ALA A 47 1.98 3.60 0.08
CA ALA A 47 1.97 5.05 0.13
C ALA A 47 2.93 5.67 -0.90
N ARG A 48 4.14 5.10 -1.05
CA ARG A 48 5.11 5.51 -2.08
C ARG A 48 4.60 5.23 -3.50
N ILE A 49 3.98 4.07 -3.72
CA ILE A 49 3.39 3.70 -5.02
C ILE A 49 2.25 4.66 -5.38
N ALA A 50 1.38 5.01 -4.42
CA ALA A 50 0.30 5.96 -4.63
C ALA A 50 0.84 7.36 -4.96
N ALA A 51 1.81 7.86 -4.20
CA ALA A 51 2.42 9.16 -4.45
C ALA A 51 3.11 9.21 -5.84
N TRP A 52 3.66 8.09 -6.31
CA TRP A 52 4.31 7.99 -7.62
C TRP A 52 3.29 7.86 -8.77
N LEU A 53 2.37 6.90 -8.68
CA LEU A 53 1.52 6.49 -9.81
C LEU A 53 0.16 7.20 -9.84
N THR A 54 -0.34 7.63 -8.68
CA THR A 54 -1.64 8.26 -8.51
C THR A 54 -1.53 9.54 -7.67
N PRO A 55 -0.67 10.51 -8.02
CA PRO A 55 -0.32 11.65 -7.15
C PRO A 55 -1.49 12.57 -6.80
N GLN A 56 -2.55 12.56 -7.61
CA GLN A 56 -3.76 13.37 -7.40
C GLN A 56 -4.90 12.59 -6.72
N THR A 57 -4.65 11.34 -6.32
CA THR A 57 -5.65 10.46 -5.70
C THR A 57 -5.16 10.03 -4.32
N LEU A 58 -5.94 10.35 -3.29
CA LEU A 58 -5.68 9.83 -1.96
C LEU A 58 -5.84 8.29 -1.95
N PRO A 59 -4.86 7.53 -1.45
CA PRO A 59 -4.94 6.08 -1.44
C PRO A 59 -5.78 5.54 -0.26
N GLY A 60 -6.35 4.36 -0.42
CA GLY A 60 -7.14 3.67 0.61
C GLY A 60 -6.27 2.83 1.54
N LEU A 61 -5.50 3.47 2.43
CA LEU A 61 -4.49 2.80 3.27
C LEU A 61 -4.77 2.82 4.78
N ASP A 62 -5.93 3.33 5.21
CA ASP A 62 -6.29 3.47 6.62
C ASP A 62 -6.71 2.13 7.27
N THR A 63 -5.76 1.18 7.33
CA THR A 63 -5.97 -0.16 7.88
C THR A 63 -4.99 -0.48 9.01
N LEU A 64 -3.96 0.35 9.23
CA LEU A 64 -2.94 0.07 10.25
C LEU A 64 -3.55 -0.02 11.66
N ALA A 65 -4.58 0.77 11.95
CA ALA A 65 -5.27 0.79 13.25
C ALA A 65 -5.99 -0.53 13.57
N LEU A 66 -6.15 -1.44 12.60
CA LEU A 66 -6.68 -2.79 12.82
C LEU A 66 -5.62 -3.74 13.43
N MET A 67 -4.35 -3.36 13.41
CA MET A 67 -3.22 -4.15 13.91
C MET A 67 -2.80 -3.72 15.32
N ARG A 68 -1.97 -4.54 15.96
CA ARG A 68 -1.42 -4.26 17.30
C ARG A 68 0.04 -3.81 17.29
N ALA A 69 0.74 -3.99 16.19
CA ALA A 69 2.15 -3.65 16.04
C ALA A 69 2.49 -3.31 14.58
N GLN A 70 3.57 -2.56 14.42
CA GLN A 70 4.25 -2.27 13.17
C GLN A 70 5.44 -3.22 13.03
N LEU A 71 5.89 -3.48 11.80
CA LEU A 71 7.02 -4.36 11.52
C LEU A 71 8.03 -3.64 10.62
N ILE A 72 9.29 -3.61 11.02
CA ILE A 72 10.50 -3.17 10.27
C ILE A 72 10.53 -1.69 9.90
N ARG A 73 9.46 -1.16 9.31
CA ARG A 73 9.35 0.24 8.91
C ARG A 73 8.08 0.82 9.52
N PRO A 74 8.18 1.89 10.34
CA PRO A 74 7.02 2.53 10.92
C PRO A 74 6.26 3.34 9.86
N TRP A 75 4.95 3.40 10.02
CA TRP A 75 4.12 4.45 9.44
C TRP A 75 4.33 5.74 10.24
N PRO A 76 4.54 6.90 9.59
CA PRO A 76 4.78 8.17 10.28
C PRO A 76 3.70 8.47 11.33
N ASP A 77 4.13 8.91 12.52
CA ASP A 77 3.28 9.33 13.63
C ASP A 77 2.34 8.24 14.20
N SER A 78 2.47 6.98 13.77
CA SER A 78 1.69 5.87 14.35
C SER A 78 2.18 5.56 15.77
N PRO A 79 1.28 5.47 16.77
CA PRO A 79 1.64 5.19 18.17
C PRO A 79 1.90 3.69 18.43
N LEU A 80 1.67 2.82 17.45
CA LEU A 80 1.86 1.39 17.61
C LEU A 80 3.35 1.04 17.78
N PRO A 81 3.71 0.08 18.65
CA PRO A 81 5.09 -0.39 18.76
C PRO A 81 5.59 -0.95 17.42
N CYS A 82 6.85 -0.72 17.08
CA CYS A 82 7.45 -1.22 15.85
C CYS A 82 8.53 -2.26 16.15
N LEU A 83 8.27 -3.51 15.74
CA LEU A 83 9.20 -4.62 15.89
C LEU A 83 10.29 -4.56 14.82
N ASN A 84 11.52 -4.88 15.22
CA ASN A 84 12.69 -4.95 14.35
C ASN A 84 12.89 -6.36 13.78
N SER A 85 13.86 -6.53 12.89
CA SER A 85 14.08 -7.81 12.18
C SER A 85 14.56 -8.94 13.07
N ASP A 86 15.28 -8.62 14.14
CA ASP A 86 15.75 -9.55 15.17
C ASP A 86 14.63 -10.11 16.04
N GLU A 87 13.45 -9.49 16.02
CA GLU A 87 12.24 -9.93 16.72
C GLU A 87 11.34 -10.83 15.83
N LEU A 88 11.75 -11.10 14.59
CA LEU A 88 11.03 -11.95 13.63
C LEU A 88 11.70 -13.31 13.44
N GLU A 89 10.92 -14.33 13.08
CA GLU A 89 11.45 -15.66 12.75
C GLU A 89 12.24 -15.61 11.43
N PRO A 90 13.55 -15.94 11.43
CA PRO A 90 14.33 -16.02 10.20
C PRO A 90 14.09 -17.35 9.49
N LEU A 91 14.01 -17.31 8.15
CA LEU A 91 13.84 -18.51 7.31
C LEU A 91 15.10 -18.88 6.51
N LEU A 92 16.10 -17.99 6.43
CA LEU A 92 17.37 -18.15 5.69
C LEU A 92 18.55 -17.67 6.52
#